data_AF-A0A396GWI7-F1
#
_entry.id   AF-A0A396GWI7-F1
#
_cell.length_a   1.000
_cell.length_b   1.000
_cell.length_c   1.000
_cell.angle_alpha   90.00
_cell.angle_beta   90.00
_cell.angle_gamma   90.00
#
_symmetry.space_group_name_H-M   'P 1'
#
loop_
_entity.id
_entity.type
_entity.pdbx_description
1 polymer ?
#
loop_
_entity_poly.entity_id
_entity_poly.type
_entity_poly.pdbx_seq_one_letter_code
_entity_poly.pdbx_strand_id
1 'polypeptide(L)' 'MFTLCREVRFINVHPKRASFPSDFLFGAGSSAMQIEGAAHEGGKGLGLWDDIVERHKG' A
#
# COMPACT_ATOMS: atom_id res chain seq x y z
N MET A 1 36.70 -20.26 12.82
CA MET A 1 35.29 -20.71 12.79
C MET A 1 34.48 -19.61 13.49
N PHE A 2 33.66 -18.74 12.87
CA PHE A 2 33.04 -18.64 11.55
C PHE A 2 32.93 -17.15 11.12
N THR A 3 33.10 -16.94 9.81
CA THR A 3 32.43 -16.01 8.88
C THR A 3 32.24 -14.53 9.24
N LEU A 4 33.05 -13.70 8.54
CA LEU A 4 32.83 -12.27 8.30
C LEU A 4 31.44 -12.05 7.67
N CYS A 5 30.66 -11.13 8.25
CA CYS A 5 29.42 -10.64 7.66
C CYS A 5 29.72 -10.05 6.28
N ARG A 6 29.19 -10.68 5.22
CA ARG A 6 29.42 -10.34 3.82
C ARG A 6 28.77 -8.97 3.53
N GLU A 7 29.49 -8.12 2.80
CA GLU A 7 29.05 -6.80 2.33
C GLU A 7 27.62 -6.84 1.76
N VAL A 8 26.75 -6.03 2.34
CA VAL A 8 25.48 -5.64 1.72
C VAL A 8 25.84 -4.76 0.53
N ARG A 9 25.97 -5.36 -0.66
CA ARG A 9 26.06 -4.60 -1.90
C ARG A 9 24.69 -3.98 -2.17
N PHE A 10 24.57 -2.68 -1.91
CA PHE A 10 23.48 -1.88 -2.44
C PHE A 10 23.61 -1.88 -3.97
N ILE A 11 22.87 -2.77 -4.63
CA ILE A 11 22.73 -2.73 -6.08
C ILE A 11 22.00 -1.45 -6.43
N ASN A 12 22.68 -0.54 -7.10
CA ASN A 12 22.12 0.75 -7.48
C ASN A 12 21.19 0.58 -8.69
N VAL A 13 20.00 0.01 -8.46
CA VAL A 13 19.00 -0.24 -9.49
C VAL A 13 18.15 1.00 -9.64
N HIS A 14 18.44 1.79 -10.68
CA HIS A 14 17.61 2.90 -11.13
C HIS A 14 16.85 2.48 -12.40
N PRO A 15 15.68 1.82 -12.28
CA PRO A 15 14.92 1.39 -13.44
C PRO A 15 14.43 2.62 -14.21
N LYS A 16 14.64 2.63 -15.53
CA LYS A 16 14.14 3.68 -16.42
C LYS A 16 12.86 3.20 -17.10
N ARG A 17 12.04 4.12 -17.60
CA ARG A 17 10.82 3.75 -18.33
C ARG A 17 11.09 2.84 -19.53
N ALA A 18 12.22 3.05 -20.21
CA ALA A 18 12.69 2.23 -21.33
C ALA A 18 13.05 0.77 -20.94
N SER A 19 13.14 0.46 -19.65
CA SER A 19 13.35 -0.91 -19.16
C SER A 19 12.08 -1.77 -19.17
N PHE A 20 10.92 -1.19 -19.52
CA PHE A 20 9.62 -1.87 -19.56
C PHE A 20 9.06 -1.87 -20.99
N PRO A 21 8.25 -2.87 -21.37
CA PRO A 21 7.51 -2.86 -22.63
C PRO A 21 6.70 -1.57 -22.83
N SER A 22 6.50 -1.18 -24.09
CA SER A 22 5.77 0.05 -24.43
C SER A 22 4.33 0.07 -23.93
N ASP A 23 3.72 -1.12 -23.79
CA ASP A 23 2.35 -1.36 -23.32
C ASP A 23 2.26 -1.65 -21.82
N PHE A 24 3.38 -1.56 -21.08
CA PHE A 24 3.37 -1.77 -19.64
C PHE A 24 2.54 -0.68 -18.93
N LEU A 25 1.56 -1.09 -18.12
CA LEU A 25 0.74 -0.16 -17.35
C LEU A 25 1.34 0.08 -15.97
N PHE A 26 1.61 1.35 -15.68
CA PHE A 26 1.94 1.80 -14.33
C PHE A 26 0.71 2.44 -13.72
N GLY A 27 0.42 2.11 -12.47
CA GLY A 27 -0.71 2.68 -11.75
C GLY A 27 -0.46 2.66 -10.25
N ALA A 28 -1.34 3.33 -9.51
CA ALA A 28 -1.43 3.30 -8.06
C ALA A 28 -2.87 2.97 -7.68
N GLY A 29 -3.05 2.26 -6.58
CA GLY A 29 -4.37 1.91 -6.03
C GLY A 29 -4.52 2.41 -4.60
N SER A 30 -5.74 2.79 -4.23
CA SER A 30 -6.14 3.10 -2.86
C SER A 30 -7.39 2.29 -2.50
N SER A 31 -7.74 2.24 -1.22
CA SER A 31 -9.01 1.64 -0.77
C SER A 31 -9.97 2.71 -0.25
N ALA A 32 -11.27 2.51 -0.48
CA ALA A 32 -12.33 3.42 -0.07
C ALA A 32 -12.27 3.73 1.43
N MET A 33 -12.08 2.69 2.26
CA MET A 33 -11.96 2.83 3.71
C MET A 33 -10.78 3.70 4.15
N GLN A 34 -9.66 3.67 3.43
CA GLN A 34 -8.48 4.44 3.79
C GLN A 34 -8.57 5.92 3.37
N ILE A 35 -9.33 6.23 2.32
CA ILE A 35 -9.24 7.57 1.67
C ILE A 35 -10.54 8.35 1.62
N GLU A 36 -11.72 7.71 1.58
CA GLU A 36 -12.98 8.43 1.37
C GLU A 36 -13.52 9.08 2.65
N GLY A 37 -13.33 8.45 3.80
CA GLY A 37 -13.97 8.89 5.05
C GLY A 37 -15.49 8.74 5.00
N ALA A 38 -16.21 9.74 5.54
CA ALA A 38 -17.67 9.89 5.47
C ALA A 38 -18.46 8.61 5.77
N ALA A 39 -18.00 7.82 6.75
CA ALA A 39 -18.55 6.50 7.07
C ALA A 39 -20.06 6.52 7.44
N HIS A 40 -20.59 7.69 7.84
CA HIS A 40 -21.97 7.86 8.28
C HIS A 40 -22.76 8.90 7.45
N GLU A 41 -22.25 9.35 6.31
CA GLU A 41 -22.89 10.38 5.49
C GLU A 41 -23.50 9.78 4.21
N GLY A 42 -24.41 10.52 3.55
CA GLY A 42 -24.93 10.16 2.23
C GLY A 42 -25.76 8.88 2.16
N GLY A 43 -26.22 8.34 3.29
CA GLY A 43 -26.97 7.08 3.36
C GLY A 43 -26.10 5.82 3.25
N LYS A 44 -24.78 5.94 3.42
CA LYS A 44 -23.86 4.81 3.47
C LYS A 44 -24.19 3.91 4.67
N GLY A 45 -24.44 2.63 4.42
CA GLY A 45 -24.66 1.63 5.46
C GLY A 45 -23.35 1.27 6.16
N LEU A 46 -23.42 1.01 7.46
CA LEU A 46 -22.26 0.62 8.26
C LEU A 46 -21.69 -0.71 7.77
N GLY A 47 -20.40 -0.72 7.44
CA GLY A 47 -19.67 -1.92 7.06
C GLY A 47 -19.00 -2.60 8.25
N LEU A 48 -18.55 -3.84 8.04
CA LEU A 48 -17.80 -4.61 9.05
C LEU A 48 -16.58 -3.84 9.60
N TRP A 49 -15.90 -3.08 8.74
CA TRP A 49 -14.72 -2.32 9.13
C TRP A 49 -15.06 -1.09 9.97
N ASP A 50 -16.20 -0.44 9.73
CA ASP A 50 -16.69 0.64 10.59
C ASP A 50 -16.98 0.09 11.99
N ASP A 51 -17.63 -1.08 12.07
CA ASP A 51 -17.92 -1.78 13.33
C ASP A 51 -16.66 -2.14 14.14
N ILE A 52 -15.61 -2.63 13.47
CA ILE A 52 -14.34 -2.98 14.13
C ILE A 52 -13.65 -1.73 14.68
N VAL A 53 -13.64 -0.64 13.90
CA VAL A 53 -13.00 0.62 14.28
C VAL A 53 -13.76 1.26 15.44
N GLU A 54 -15.09 1.36 15.39
CA GLU A 54 -15.89 1.93 16.48
C GLU A 54 -15.74 1.15 17.79
N ARG A 55 -15.72 -0.19 17.75
CA ARG A 55 -15.58 -1.03 18.95
C ARG A 55 -14.22 -0.92 19.65
N HIS A 56 -13.20 -0.39 18.97
CA HIS A 56 -11.85 -0.23 19.50
C HIS A 56 -11.44 1.25 19.67
N LYS A 57 -12.40 2.18 19.59
CA LYS A 57 -12.21 3.56 20.06
C LYS A 57 -12.35 3.57 21.58
N GLY A 58 -11.20 3.59 22.27
CA GLY A 58 -11.12 3.86 23.70
C GLY A 58 -11.43 5.32 24.00
#